data_AF-A0A924T3X5-F1
#
_entry.id   AF-A0A924T3X5-F1
#
_cell.length_a   1.000
_cell.length_b   1.000
_cell.length_c   1.000
_cell.angle_alpha   90.00
_cell.angle_beta   90.00
_cell.angle_gamma   90.00
#
_symmetry.space_group_name_H-M   'P 1'
#
loop_
_entity.id
_entity.type
_entity.pdbx_description
1 polymer ?
#
loop_
_entity_poly.entity_id
_entity_poly.type
_entity_poly.pdbx_seq_one_letter_code
_entity_poly.pdbx_strand_id
1 'polypeptide(L)'
;MERYGAQAPLPSELVLCAELGVSRPVLREALKSLIAKGMLTTGPKVGIRVLEPLHWNWFDPDVINWQSRVGLTPEFLRDLQDLRRVV
;
A
#
# COMPACT_ATOMS: atom_id res chain seq x y z
N MET A 1 2.77 1.23 10.59
CA MET A 1 2.38 1.87 9.31
C MET A 1 1.14 2.74 9.56
N GLU A 2 1.15 3.61 10.57
CA GLU A 2 -0.06 4.30 11.08
C GLU A 2 -0.18 5.78 10.62
N ARG A 3 0.71 6.24 9.74
CA ARG A 3 0.78 7.67 9.37
C ARG A 3 -0.27 8.12 8.35
N TYR A 4 -0.81 7.20 7.55
CA TYR A 4 -1.81 7.49 6.52
C TYR A 4 -2.90 6.42 6.55
N GLY A 5 -4.13 6.82 6.89
CA GLY A 5 -5.30 5.94 6.87
C GLY A 5 -5.72 5.56 5.45
N ALA A 6 -6.55 4.51 5.32
CA ALA A 6 -7.16 4.19 4.04
C ALA A 6 -7.90 5.42 3.49
N GLN A 7 -7.77 5.66 2.19
CA GLN A 7 -8.28 6.84 1.46
C GLN A 7 -7.59 8.19 1.77
N ALA A 8 -6.58 8.23 2.65
CA ALA A 8 -5.85 9.46 2.93
C ALA A 8 -5.00 9.89 1.72
N PRO A 9 -4.97 11.21 1.39
CA PRO A 9 -4.03 11.74 0.42
C PRO A 9 -2.61 11.68 0.98
N LEU A 10 -1.65 11.28 0.16
CA LEU A 10 -0.24 11.38 0.48
C LEU A 10 0.25 12.82 0.26
N PRO A 11 1.22 13.29 1.07
CA PRO A 11 1.91 14.55 0.81
C PRO A 11 2.62 14.52 -0.55
N SER A 12 3.00 15.70 -1.03
CA SER A 12 3.79 15.82 -2.26
C SER A 12 5.10 15.02 -2.20
N GLU A 13 5.60 14.58 -3.36
CA GLU A 13 6.89 13.86 -3.46
C GLU A 13 8.02 14.61 -2.76
N LEU A 14 8.05 15.94 -2.83
CA LEU A 14 9.08 16.77 -2.20
C LEU A 14 9.07 16.61 -0.68
N VAL A 15 7.89 16.66 -0.06
CA VAL A 15 7.73 16.50 1.39
C VAL A 15 8.09 15.09 1.81
N LEU A 16 7.60 14.07 1.09
CA LEU A 16 7.93 12.67 1.38
C LEU A 16 9.44 12.37 1.23
N CYS A 17 10.11 12.94 0.24
CA CYS A 17 11.56 12.80 0.08
C CYS A 17 12.30 13.38 1.29
N ALA A 18 11.89 14.56 1.76
CA ALA A 18 12.49 15.21 2.93
C ALA A 18 12.23 14.44 4.23
N GLU A 19 11.01 13.96 4.44
CA GLU A 19 10.62 13.20 5.64
C GLU A 19 11.30 11.83 5.72
N LEU A 20 11.45 11.16 4.58
CA LEU A 20 12.03 9.81 4.51
C LEU A 20 13.55 9.84 4.27
N GLY A 21 14.14 11.01 3.98
CA GLY A 21 15.57 11.14 3.68
C GLY A 21 15.99 10.44 2.38
N VAL A 22 15.08 10.32 1.40
CA VAL A 22 15.33 9.61 0.13
C VAL A 22 15.32 10.57 -1.06
N SER A 23 15.97 10.15 -2.15
CA SER A 23 15.95 10.91 -3.41
C SER A 23 14.63 10.73 -4.16
N ARG A 24 14.27 11.72 -4.99
CA ARG A 24 13.04 11.68 -5.82
C ARG A 24 12.92 10.43 -6.71
N PRO A 25 13.97 9.98 -7.41
CA PRO A 25 13.88 8.75 -8.20
C PRO A 25 13.57 7.52 -7.35
N VAL A 26 14.21 7.38 -6.19
CA VAL A 26 13.98 6.26 -5.25
C VAL A 26 12.54 6.28 -4.74
N LEU A 27 12.04 7.45 -4.35
CA LEU A 27 10.65 7.60 -3.93
C LEU A 27 9.68 7.18 -5.05
N ARG A 28 9.91 7.62 -6.29
CA ARG A 28 9.04 7.27 -7.42
C ARG A 28 9.03 5.78 -7.72
N GLU A 29 10.15 5.09 -7.64
CA GLU A 29 10.19 3.64 -7.84
C GLU A 29 9.46 2.89 -6.71
N ALA A 30 9.60 3.35 -5.46
CA ALA A 30 8.81 2.83 -4.35
C ALA A 30 7.30 3.05 -4.56
N LEU A 31 6.89 4.26 -4.97
CA LEU A 31 5.49 4.58 -5.26
C LEU A 31 4.93 3.72 -6.40
N LYS A 32 5.67 3.53 -7.49
CA LYS A 32 5.27 2.63 -8.59
C LYS A 32 5.06 1.20 -8.09
N SER A 33 5.96 0.69 -7.26
CA SER A 33 5.82 -0.65 -6.67
C SER A 33 4.56 -0.77 -5.83
N LEU A 34 4.29 0.22 -4.97
CA LEU A 34 3.06 0.25 -4.14
C LEU A 34 1.78 0.38 -4.97
N ILE A 35 1.82 1.13 -6.08
CA ILE A 35 0.69 1.22 -7.03
C ILE A 35 0.47 -0.13 -7.72
N ALA A 36 1.52 -0.80 -8.19
CA ALA A 36 1.43 -2.12 -8.82
C ALA A 36 0.89 -3.19 -7.87
N LYS A 37 1.15 -3.05 -6.56
CA LYS A 37 0.61 -3.90 -5.50
C LYS A 37 -0.82 -3.54 -5.06
N GLY A 38 -1.47 -2.57 -5.71
CA GLY A 38 -2.84 -2.16 -5.40
C GLY A 38 -2.99 -1.40 -4.07
N MET A 39 -1.89 -0.93 -3.48
CA MET A 39 -1.90 -0.23 -2.19
C MET A 39 -2.13 1.28 -2.35
N LEU A 40 -1.74 1.83 -3.50
CA LEU A 40 -1.86 3.25 -3.82
C LEU A 40 -2.54 3.44 -5.18
N THR A 41 -3.21 4.58 -5.34
CA THR A 41 -3.72 5.04 -6.64
C THR A 41 -3.28 6.48 -6.92
N THR A 42 -3.22 6.86 -8.20
CA THR A 42 -2.90 8.21 -8.64
C THR A 42 -4.15 8.86 -9.27
N GLY A 43 -4.47 10.08 -8.85
CA GLY A 43 -5.69 10.78 -9.29
C GLY A 43 -5.44 12.24 -9.69
N PRO A 44 -6.18 12.78 -10.68
CA PRO A 44 -6.10 14.19 -11.06
C PRO A 44 -6.40 15.10 -9.86
N LYS A 45 -5.63 16.19 -9.72
CA LYS A 45 -5.75 17.22 -8.67
C LYS A 45 -5.50 16.78 -7.22
N VAL A 46 -5.57 15.49 -6.89
CA VAL A 46 -5.39 15.01 -5.50
C VAL A 46 -4.04 14.32 -5.27
N GLY A 47 -3.36 13.90 -6.33
CA GLY A 47 -2.09 13.21 -6.22
C GLY A 47 -2.28 11.73 -5.88
N ILE A 48 -1.45 11.22 -4.97
CA ILE A 48 -1.42 9.81 -4.60
C ILE A 48 -2.31 9.57 -3.39
N ARG A 49 -3.10 8.51 -3.39
CA ARG A 49 -3.97 8.11 -2.27
C ARG A 49 -3.74 6.67 -1.86
N VAL A 50 -3.87 6.39 -0.57
CA VAL A 50 -3.87 5.02 -0.03
C VAL A 50 -5.20 4.35 -0.35
N LEU A 51 -5.17 3.15 -0.90
CA LEU A 51 -6.36 2.33 -1.11
C LEU A 51 -6.67 1.49 0.13
N GLU A 52 -7.94 1.12 0.28
CA GLU A 52 -8.35 0.19 1.34
C GLU A 52 -7.70 -1.18 1.18
N PRO A 53 -7.45 -1.91 2.28
CA PRO A 53 -6.81 -3.23 2.24
C PRO A 53 -7.51 -4.22 1.30
N LEU A 54 -8.83 -4.09 1.10
CA LEU A 54 -9.59 -4.94 0.17
C LEU A 54 -9.08 -4.86 -1.29
N HIS A 55 -8.48 -3.72 -1.68
CA HIS A 55 -7.93 -3.51 -3.03
C HIS A 55 -6.47 -3.93 -3.15
N TRP A 56 -5.82 -4.27 -2.04
CA TRP A 56 -4.41 -4.64 -2.05
C TRP A 56 -4.23 -6.01 -2.70
N ASN A 57 -3.11 -6.18 -3.37
CA ASN A 57 -2.73 -7.47 -3.93
C ASN A 57 -2.27 -8.41 -2.81
N TRP A 58 -3.20 -9.13 -2.21
CA TRP A 58 -2.94 -10.13 -1.17
C TRP A 58 -2.23 -11.39 -1.66
N PHE A 59 -2.00 -11.53 -2.97
CA PHE A 59 -1.15 -12.59 -3.53
C PHE A 59 0.31 -12.17 -3.62
N ASP A 60 0.60 -10.89 -3.39
CA ASP A 60 1.96 -10.39 -3.39
C ASP A 60 2.64 -10.71 -2.03
N PRO A 61 3.78 -11.43 -2.04
CA PRO A 61 4.44 -11.87 -0.81
C PRO A 61 4.95 -10.70 0.04
N ASP A 62 5.29 -9.56 -0.57
CA ASP A 62 5.73 -8.38 0.18
C ASP A 62 4.55 -7.80 0.98
N VAL A 63 3.36 -7.74 0.38
CA VAL A 63 2.14 -7.24 1.03
C VAL A 63 1.80 -8.10 2.25
N ILE A 64 1.82 -9.43 2.10
CA ILE A 64 1.58 -10.37 3.21
C ILE A 64 2.64 -10.19 4.30
N ASN A 65 3.93 -10.08 3.95
CA ASN A 65 5.03 -9.93 4.91
C ASN A 65 4.95 -8.59 5.67
N TRP A 66 4.57 -7.51 5.01
CA TRP A 66 4.39 -6.23 5.69
C TRP A 66 3.20 -6.26 6.64
N GLN A 67 2.09 -6.86 6.22
CA GLN A 67 0.90 -6.96 7.03
C GLN A 67 1.07 -7.92 8.22
N SER A 68 1.81 -9.02 8.06
CA SER A 68 2.09 -9.93 9.17
C SER A 68 2.83 -9.26 10.32
N ARG A 69 3.68 -8.25 10.04
CA ARG A 69 4.37 -7.43 11.04
C ARG A 69 3.46 -6.45 11.78
N VAL A 70 2.31 -6.11 11.20
CA VAL A 70 1.30 -5.22 11.81
C VAL A 70 0.31 -6.01 12.68
N GLY A 71 0.25 -7.33 12.52
CA GLY A 71 -0.63 -8.21 13.28
C GLY A 71 -1.81 -8.65 12.43
N LEU A 72 -1.56 -9.49 11.43
CA LEU A 72 -2.62 -10.20 10.72
C LEU A 72 -3.28 -11.21 11.67
N THR A 73 -4.59 -11.15 11.80
CA THR A 73 -5.33 -12.19 12.49
C THR A 73 -5.35 -13.47 11.64
N PRO A 74 -5.22 -14.66 12.25
CA PRO A 74 -5.37 -15.93 11.54
C PRO A 74 -6.69 -16.04 10.77
N GLU A 75 -7.74 -15.36 11.25
CA GLU A 75 -9.05 -15.24 10.62
C GLU A 75 -8.95 -14.54 9.27
N PHE A 76 -8.25 -13.41 9.20
CA PHE A 76 -8.07 -12.66 7.97
C PHE A 76 -7.28 -13.44 6.92
N LEU A 77 -6.28 -14.21 7.34
CA LEU A 77 -5.54 -15.12 6.45
C LEU A 77 -6.43 -16.24 5.90
N ARG A 78 -7.40 -16.73 6.67
CA ARG A 78 -8.39 -17.72 6.19
C ARG A 78 -9.36 -17.10 5.19
N ASP A 79 -9.86 -15.90 5.46
CA ASP A 79 -10.75 -15.17 4.53
C ASP A 79 -10.07 -14.94 3.17
N LEU A 80 -8.77 -14.62 3.17
CA LEU A 80 -7.98 -14.50 1.93
C LEU A 80 -7.83 -15.83 1.16
N GLN A 81 -7.66 -16.95 1.88
CA GLN A 81 -7.58 -18.27 1.25
C GLN A 81 -8.91 -18.69 0.62
N ASP A 82 -10.03 -18.31 1.24
CA ASP A 82 -11.36 -18.59 0.71
C ASP A 82 -11.69 -17.72 -0.50
N LEU A 83 -11.24 -16.45 -0.54
CA LEU A 83 -11.39 -15.59 -1.72
C LEU A 83 -10.66 -16.16 -2.94
N ARG A 84 -9.51 -16.83 -2.75
CA ARG A 84 -8.74 -17.50 -3.80
C ARG A 84 -9.48 -18.70 -4.42
N ARG A 85 -10.46 -19.31 -3.72
CA ARG A 85 -11.22 -20.45 -4.23
C ARG A 85 -12.36 -20.08 -5.17
N VAL A 86 -12.68 -18.80 -5.29
CA VAL A 86 -13.83 -18.31 -6.09
C VAL A 86 -13.41 -17.88 -7.50
N VAL A 87 -12.11 -17.94 -7.83
CA VAL A 87 -11.55 -17.65 -9.17
C VAL A 87 -11.00 -18.91 -9.82
#